data_AF-A0A1X6NKY1-F1
#
_entry.id   AF-A0A1X6NKY1-F1
#
_cell.length_a   1.000
_cell.length_b   1.000
_cell.length_c   1.000
_cell.angle_alpha   90.00
_cell.angle_beta   90.00
_cell.angle_gamma   90.00
#
_symmetry.space_group_name_H-M   'P 1'
#
loop_
_entity.id
_entity.type
_entity.pdbx_description
1 polymer ?
#
loop_
_entity_poly.entity_id
_entity_poly.type
_entity_poly.pdbx_seq_one_letter_code
_entity_poly.pdbx_strand_id
1 'polypeptide(L)'
;MLHGEYADPGEEEVMVKTEFVWADGANHDVRLSGAWNGWMPVQMYHEGGGMWSVVTPVPAGTHEFKFVVDGEWRHSTRHPTVGDDEMTMNNIRVIRGPPKVNGGKKGATSPNASSSGGSPARRSKEGGKRRHRGACCSIS
;
A
#
# COMPACT_ATOMS: atom_id res chain seq x y z
N MET A 1 -37.50 -26.03 13.86
CA MET A 1 -37.09 -25.33 12.63
C MET A 1 -36.73 -23.91 13.04
N LEU A 2 -35.45 -23.64 13.32
CA LEU A 2 -34.92 -22.28 13.45
C LEU A 2 -33.66 -22.25 12.60
N HIS A 3 -33.67 -21.37 11.61
CA HIS A 3 -32.61 -21.13 10.64
C HIS A 3 -31.32 -20.80 11.43
N GLY A 4 -30.16 -21.38 11.18
CA GLY A 4 -29.61 -21.60 9.84
C GLY A 4 -29.10 -20.27 9.26
N GLU A 5 -28.53 -19.40 10.08
CA GLU A 5 -27.74 -18.26 9.61
C GLU A 5 -26.34 -18.80 9.27
N TYR A 6 -26.29 -19.55 8.17
CA TYR A 6 -25.05 -19.96 7.55
C TYR A 6 -24.35 -18.67 7.10
N ALA A 7 -23.25 -18.32 7.77
CA ALA A 7 -22.29 -17.35 7.27
C ALA A 7 -22.07 -17.62 5.78
N ASP A 8 -22.25 -16.58 4.96
CA ASP A 8 -22.12 -16.65 3.50
C ASP A 8 -20.72 -17.23 3.17
N PRO A 9 -20.62 -18.43 2.56
CA PRO A 9 -19.36 -19.17 2.41
C PRO A 9 -18.42 -18.60 1.33
N GLY A 10 -18.53 -17.31 1.01
CA GLY A 10 -17.88 -16.69 -0.15
C GLY A 10 -17.09 -15.40 0.10
N GLU A 11 -17.09 -14.84 1.32
CA GLU A 11 -16.16 -13.75 1.64
C GLU A 11 -14.82 -14.35 2.05
N GLU A 12 -14.00 -14.75 1.07
CA GLU A 12 -12.58 -14.95 1.34
C GLU A 12 -12.03 -13.66 1.95
N GLU A 13 -11.53 -13.72 3.19
CA GLU A 13 -10.87 -12.58 3.83
C GLU A 13 -9.68 -12.16 2.97
N VAL A 14 -9.83 -11.06 2.24
CA VAL A 14 -8.77 -10.61 1.35
C VAL A 14 -7.66 -9.99 2.20
N MET A 15 -6.56 -10.71 2.32
CA MET A 15 -5.34 -10.25 2.98
C MET A 15 -4.60 -9.24 2.09
N VAL A 16 -4.39 -8.04 2.61
CA VAL A 16 -3.67 -6.95 1.94
C VAL A 16 -2.34 -6.72 2.65
N LYS A 17 -1.23 -6.80 1.91
CA LYS A 17 0.09 -6.41 2.43
C LYS A 17 0.06 -4.92 2.77
N THR A 18 0.21 -4.62 4.05
CA THR A 18 0.08 -3.26 4.57
C THR A 18 1.34 -2.88 5.31
N GLU A 19 1.93 -1.75 4.95
CA GLU A 19 3.08 -1.17 5.63
C GLU A 19 2.62 -0.31 6.80
N PHE A 20 3.16 -0.57 7.99
CA PHE A 20 3.02 0.27 9.18
C PHE A 20 4.35 0.90 9.53
N VAL A 21 4.27 2.12 10.04
CA VAL A 21 5.42 2.98 10.26
C VAL A 21 5.33 3.60 11.65
N TRP A 22 6.42 3.53 12.40
CA TRP A 22 6.68 4.32 13.59
C TRP A 22 7.80 5.32 13.29
N ALA A 23 7.56 6.61 13.47
CA ALA A 23 8.58 7.65 13.21
C ALA A 23 8.69 8.67 14.35
N ASP A 24 8.25 8.28 15.54
CA ASP A 24 8.20 9.18 16.70
C ASP A 24 9.41 8.95 17.63
N GLY A 25 10.44 8.24 17.13
CA GLY A 25 11.65 7.89 17.85
C GLY A 25 11.49 6.67 18.77
N ALA A 26 12.56 5.86 18.88
CA ALA A 26 12.66 4.75 19.83
C ALA A 26 14.14 4.51 20.16
N ASN A 27 14.43 4.02 21.36
CA ASN A 27 15.81 3.80 21.81
C ASN A 27 16.34 2.41 21.46
N HIS A 28 15.47 1.39 21.49
CA HIS A 28 15.87 -0.01 21.47
C HIS A 28 15.02 -0.88 20.55
N ASP A 29 13.69 -0.89 20.72
CA ASP A 29 12.80 -1.79 19.99
C ASP A 29 11.45 -1.16 19.68
N VAL A 30 10.92 -1.49 18.50
CA VAL A 30 9.54 -1.20 18.14
C VAL A 30 8.86 -2.47 17.63
N ARG A 31 7.68 -2.77 18.17
CA ARG A 31 6.81 -3.87 17.74
C ARG A 31 5.42 -3.34 17.40
N LEU A 32 4.74 -4.02 16.48
CA LEU A 32 3.36 -3.75 16.08
C LEU A 32 2.43 -4.83 16.60
N SER A 33 1.29 -4.44 17.16
CA SER A 33 0.17 -5.32 17.52
C SER A 33 -1.13 -4.75 16.99
N GLY A 34 -2.06 -5.60 16.58
CA GLY A 34 -3.39 -5.13 16.16
C GLY A 34 -4.48 -6.20 16.26
N ALA A 35 -5.70 -5.80 15.93
CA ALA A 35 -6.86 -6.68 16.04
C ALA A 35 -6.72 -7.96 15.19
N TRP A 36 -6.16 -7.85 13.99
CA TRP A 36 -6.02 -8.96 13.03
C TRP A 36 -5.09 -10.09 13.47
N ASN A 37 -4.19 -9.83 14.42
CA ASN A 37 -3.24 -10.82 14.92
C ASN A 37 -3.44 -11.12 16.42
N GLY A 38 -4.62 -10.84 16.95
CA GLY A 38 -4.94 -11.06 18.37
C GLY A 38 -4.03 -10.26 19.30
N TRP A 39 -3.61 -9.06 18.88
CA TRP A 39 -2.70 -8.18 19.61
C TRP A 39 -1.31 -8.76 19.90
N MET A 40 -0.90 -9.83 19.20
CA MET A 40 0.44 -10.42 19.34
C MET A 40 1.51 -9.48 18.76
N PRO A 41 2.54 -9.06 19.53
CA PRO A 41 3.55 -8.14 19.03
C PRO A 41 4.44 -8.74 17.94
N VAL A 42 4.60 -8.01 16.84
CA VAL A 42 5.46 -8.36 15.70
C VAL A 42 6.60 -7.35 15.60
N GLN A 43 7.85 -7.83 15.51
CA GLN A 43 9.04 -6.99 15.42
C GLN A 43 9.04 -6.12 14.15
N MET A 44 9.31 -4.82 14.32
CA MET A 44 9.52 -3.88 13.21
C MET A 44 11.01 -3.78 12.86
N TYR A 45 11.29 -3.44 11.61
CA TYR A 45 12.62 -3.19 11.08
C TYR A 45 13.05 -1.74 11.37
N HIS A 46 14.29 -1.54 11.82
CA HIS A 46 14.85 -0.20 12.04
C HIS A 46 15.39 0.38 10.74
N GLU A 47 14.73 1.42 10.24
CA GLU A 47 15.11 2.13 8.99
C GLU A 47 16.23 3.17 9.23
N GLY A 48 16.53 3.48 10.49
CA GLY A 48 17.43 4.55 10.87
C GLY A 48 16.71 5.88 11.11
N GLY A 49 17.40 6.84 11.76
CA GLY A 49 16.81 8.16 12.03
C GLY A 49 15.58 8.15 12.94
N GLY A 50 15.43 7.12 13.80
CA GLY A 50 14.27 6.96 14.68
C GLY A 50 13.02 6.40 13.98
N MET A 51 13.17 5.93 12.75
CA MET A 51 12.10 5.35 11.94
C MET A 51 12.13 3.82 11.98
N TRP A 52 10.96 3.23 12.10
CA TRP A 52 10.75 1.78 12.08
C TRP A 52 9.58 1.42 11.16
N SER A 53 9.70 0.31 10.44
CA SER A 53 8.66 -0.14 9.49
C SER A 53 8.37 -1.63 9.62
N VAL A 54 7.17 -2.06 9.24
CA VAL A 54 6.86 -3.47 9.01
C VAL A 54 5.79 -3.60 7.93
N VAL A 55 5.96 -4.56 7.03
CA VAL A 55 4.93 -4.94 6.07
C VAL A 55 4.33 -6.27 6.51
N THR A 56 3.03 -6.27 6.81
CA THR A 56 2.32 -7.48 7.26
C THR A 56 1.00 -7.66 6.51
N PRO A 57 0.54 -8.89 6.25
CA PRO A 57 -0.80 -9.14 5.71
C PRO A 57 -1.86 -8.74 6.75
N VAL A 58 -2.82 -7.91 6.35
CA VAL A 58 -3.97 -7.51 7.17
C VAL A 58 -5.25 -7.74 6.37
N PRO A 59 -6.31 -8.33 6.95
CA PRO A 59 -7.58 -8.48 6.27
C PRO A 59 -8.13 -7.11 5.82
N ALA A 60 -8.77 -7.06 4.65
CA ALA A 60 -9.51 -5.88 4.24
C ALA A 60 -10.59 -5.55 5.28
N GLY A 61 -10.71 -4.28 5.66
CA GLY A 61 -11.58 -3.84 6.75
C GLY A 61 -10.97 -2.72 7.58
N THR A 62 -11.65 -2.35 8.66
CA THR A 62 -11.16 -1.36 9.62
C THR A 62 -10.52 -2.08 10.80
N HIS A 63 -9.29 -1.72 11.12
CA HIS A 63 -8.52 -2.37 12.17
C HIS A 63 -7.92 -1.36 13.14
N GLU A 64 -8.00 -1.70 14.41
CA GLU A 64 -7.24 -1.05 15.47
C GLU A 64 -5.86 -1.68 15.62
N PHE A 65 -4.88 -0.87 15.98
CA PHE A 65 -3.51 -1.28 16.24
C PHE A 65 -2.81 -0.35 17.23
N LYS A 66 -1.72 -0.82 17.83
CA LYS A 66 -0.88 -0.05 18.74
C LYS A 66 0.57 -0.53 18.62
N PHE A 67 1.50 0.35 18.98
CA PHE A 67 2.93 0.04 18.98
C PHE A 67 3.38 -0.32 20.39
N VAL A 68 4.34 -1.22 20.50
CA VAL A 68 5.12 -1.42 21.73
C VAL A 68 6.50 -0.87 21.46
N VAL A 69 6.85 0.24 22.11
CA VAL A 69 8.08 1.01 21.89
C VAL A 69 8.87 0.95 23.17
N ASP A 70 10.06 0.36 23.12
CA ASP A 70 10.93 0.17 24.29
C ASP A 70 10.21 -0.51 25.49
N GLY A 71 9.26 -1.40 25.19
CA GLY A 71 8.44 -2.11 26.18
C GLY A 71 7.14 -1.40 26.59
N GLU A 72 6.87 -0.19 26.11
CA GLU A 72 5.67 0.58 26.46
C GLU A 72 4.65 0.63 25.32
N TRP A 73 3.37 0.48 25.65
CA TRP A 73 2.28 0.61 24.69
C TRP A 73 2.05 2.07 24.31
N ARG A 74 2.25 2.41 23.04
CA ARG A 74 2.13 3.76 22.52
C ARG A 74 1.31 3.80 21.24
N HIS A 75 0.49 4.83 21.12
CA HIS A 75 -0.10 5.21 19.84
C HIS A 75 0.81 6.26 19.17
N SER A 76 0.77 6.34 17.86
CA SER A 76 1.46 7.41 17.11
C SER A 76 0.47 8.50 16.73
N THR A 77 0.87 9.75 16.88
CA THR A 77 0.08 10.92 16.45
C THR A 77 0.03 11.08 14.92
N ARG A 78 0.85 10.30 14.20
CA ARG A 78 0.94 10.30 12.73
C ARG A 78 -0.08 9.39 12.05
N HIS A 79 -0.83 8.62 12.84
CA HIS A 79 -1.92 7.77 12.38
C HIS A 79 -3.22 8.20 13.05
N PRO A 80 -4.38 8.01 12.39
CA PRO A 80 -5.67 8.24 13.04
C PRO A 80 -5.78 7.43 14.34
N THR A 81 -6.51 7.96 15.32
CA THR A 81 -6.72 7.33 16.63
C THR A 81 -8.20 7.10 16.92
N VAL A 82 -8.47 6.16 17.83
CA VAL A 82 -9.78 5.88 18.42
C VAL A 82 -9.59 5.57 19.91
N GLY A 83 -10.53 6.00 20.75
CA GLY A 83 -10.46 5.88 22.22
C GLY A 83 -10.70 7.20 22.93
N ASP A 84 -11.03 7.13 24.22
CA ASP A 84 -11.44 8.30 25.02
C ASP A 84 -10.27 8.91 25.82
N ASP A 85 -9.25 8.11 26.15
CA ASP A 85 -8.09 8.52 26.94
C ASP A 85 -6.79 7.84 26.49
N GLU A 86 -5.64 8.29 27.00
CA GLU A 86 -4.31 7.76 26.66
C GLU A 86 -4.14 6.25 26.91
N MET A 87 -4.87 5.69 27.89
CA MET A 87 -4.78 4.28 28.23
C MET A 87 -5.52 3.43 27.20
N THR A 88 -6.67 3.92 26.73
CA THR A 88 -7.56 3.24 25.76
C THR A 88 -7.28 3.61 24.31
N MET A 89 -6.52 4.68 24.06
CA MET A 89 -6.22 5.15 22.71
C MET A 89 -5.42 4.12 21.91
N ASN A 90 -5.99 3.74 20.77
CA ASN A 90 -5.37 2.94 19.74
C ASN A 90 -5.25 3.76 18.46
N ASN A 91 -4.36 3.37 17.56
CA ASN A 91 -4.44 3.83 16.18
C ASN A 91 -5.47 3.01 15.39
N ILE A 92 -6.07 3.61 14.36
CA ILE A 92 -7.08 2.96 13.51
C ILE A 92 -6.73 3.14 12.04
N ARG A 93 -6.93 2.08 11.23
CA ARG A 93 -6.66 2.11 9.79
C ARG A 93 -7.69 1.32 9.00
N VAL A 94 -8.11 1.90 7.87
CA VAL A 94 -8.94 1.24 6.87
C VAL A 94 -8.04 0.59 5.82
N ILE A 95 -8.13 -0.73 5.70
CA ILE A 95 -7.44 -1.57 4.73
C ILE A 95 -8.39 -1.87 3.58
N ARG A 96 -8.08 -1.35 2.40
CA ARG A 96 -8.91 -1.53 1.21
C ARG A 96 -8.44 -2.76 0.44
N GLY A 97 -9.34 -3.72 0.28
CA GLY A 97 -9.15 -4.85 -0.64
C GLY A 97 -9.13 -4.39 -2.10
N PRO A 98 -8.78 -5.30 -3.03
CA PRO A 98 -8.90 -5.06 -4.46
C PRO A 98 -10.34 -4.69 -4.82
N PRO A 99 -10.55 -3.90 -5.89
CA PRO A 99 -11.90 -3.57 -6.35
C PRO A 99 -12.71 -4.85 -6.60
N LYS A 100 -13.89 -4.97 -5.99
CA LYS A 100 -14.85 -6.03 -6.33
C LYS A 100 -15.29 -5.77 -7.78
N VAL A 101 -14.72 -6.47 -8.76
CA VAL A 101 -15.19 -6.42 -10.15
C VAL A 101 -16.53 -7.14 -10.18
N ASN A 102 -17.63 -6.37 -10.13
CA ASN A 102 -18.95 -6.92 -10.34
C ASN A 102 -18.99 -7.52 -11.75
N GLY A 103 -19.03 -8.85 -11.81
CA GLY A 103 -19.11 -9.63 -13.05
C GLY A 103 -20.39 -9.32 -13.80
N GLY A 104 -20.39 -8.25 -14.59
CA GLY A 104 -21.33 -8.10 -15.70
C GLY A 104 -21.08 -9.26 -16.65
N LYS A 105 -21.98 -10.25 -16.68
CA LYS A 105 -22.11 -11.21 -17.78
C LYS A 105 -22.23 -10.40 -19.08
N LYS A 106 -21.12 -10.15 -19.78
CA LYS A 106 -21.12 -9.84 -21.20
C LYS A 106 -20.80 -11.13 -21.92
N GLY A 107 -21.77 -11.56 -22.72
CA GLY A 107 -21.81 -12.84 -23.41
C GLY A 107 -20.53 -13.12 -24.20
N ALA A 108 -20.24 -14.40 -24.30
CA ALA A 108 -19.22 -14.95 -25.16
C ALA A 108 -19.33 -14.38 -26.58
N THR A 109 -18.23 -13.81 -27.09
CA THR A 109 -17.78 -14.09 -28.45
C THR A 109 -16.27 -13.88 -28.53
N SER A 110 -15.55 -14.98 -28.68
CA SER A 110 -14.23 -15.07 -29.31
C SER A 110 -14.27 -16.41 -30.08
N PRO A 111 -13.60 -16.58 -31.23
CA PRO A 111 -12.29 -15.98 -31.54
C PRO A 111 -12.16 -15.45 -32.97
N ASN A 112 -11.12 -14.63 -33.20
CA ASN A 112 -10.30 -14.88 -34.39
C ASN A 112 -8.84 -14.52 -34.13
N ALA A 113 -7.96 -15.51 -34.27
CA ALA A 113 -6.54 -15.35 -34.52
C ALA A 113 -6.38 -14.84 -35.97
N SER A 114 -5.38 -14.06 -36.37
CA SER A 114 -3.99 -14.49 -36.45
C SER A 114 -3.14 -13.36 -37.08
N SER A 115 -1.83 -13.46 -36.85
CA SER A 115 -0.72 -12.61 -37.30
C SER A 115 -0.58 -12.42 -38.82
N SER A 116 -0.04 -11.27 -39.28
CA SER A 116 1.18 -11.18 -40.11
C SER A 116 1.44 -9.79 -40.72
N GLY A 117 2.70 -9.33 -40.66
CA GLY A 117 3.43 -8.78 -41.80
C GLY A 117 3.31 -7.29 -42.18
N GLY A 118 4.46 -6.59 -42.16
CA GLY A 118 4.83 -5.72 -43.29
C GLY A 118 5.12 -4.24 -42.99
N SER A 119 6.40 -3.90 -42.86
CA SER A 119 6.91 -2.54 -43.14
C SER A 119 6.64 -2.17 -44.61
N PRO A 120 6.54 -0.87 -44.94
CA PRO A 120 7.58 -0.33 -45.82
C PRO A 120 8.04 1.10 -45.48
N ALA A 121 9.30 1.36 -45.79
CA ALA A 121 9.94 2.67 -45.80
C ALA A 121 9.70 3.43 -47.12
N ARG A 122 9.48 4.75 -47.06
CA ARG A 122 9.83 5.78 -48.09
C ARG A 122 10.03 7.11 -47.32
N ARG A 123 11.24 7.71 -47.21
CA ARG A 123 11.99 8.63 -48.13
C ARG A 123 11.09 9.75 -48.69
N SER A 124 11.38 11.06 -48.62
CA SER A 124 12.64 11.80 -48.83
C SER A 124 12.50 13.31 -48.46
N LYS A 125 13.60 13.93 -47.97
CA LYS A 125 14.17 15.33 -48.16
C LYS A 125 13.23 16.56 -48.06
N GLU A 126 13.60 17.73 -47.54
CA GLU A 126 14.78 18.63 -47.68
C GLU A 126 14.58 19.77 -46.64
N GLY A 127 15.52 20.32 -45.88
CA GLY A 127 16.74 21.05 -46.24
C GLY A 127 16.69 22.46 -45.60
N GLY A 128 17.62 22.81 -44.70
CA GLY A 128 17.58 24.11 -44.00
C GLY A 128 18.78 24.36 -43.08
N LYS A 129 19.92 24.65 -43.70
CA LYS A 129 21.27 24.93 -43.15
C LYS A 129 21.27 26.36 -42.55
N ARG A 130 21.80 26.66 -41.35
CA ARG A 130 23.18 27.17 -41.05
C ARG A 130 23.16 27.81 -39.64
N ARG A 131 23.99 27.35 -38.69
CA ARG A 131 25.30 27.93 -38.23
C ARG A 131 25.26 29.41 -37.79
N HIS A 132 25.63 29.70 -36.53
CA HIS A 132 26.97 30.18 -36.10
C HIS A 132 26.97 30.69 -34.64
N ARG A 133 28.03 30.32 -33.88
CA ARG A 133 28.83 31.10 -32.89
C ARG A 133 28.10 31.72 -31.69
N GLY A 134 28.62 31.82 -30.47
CA GLY A 134 29.91 31.56 -29.82
C GLY A 134 29.69 31.79 -28.30
N ALA A 135 30.43 31.07 -27.45
CA ALA A 135 31.47 31.63 -26.58
C ALA A 135 31.01 32.45 -25.35
N CYS A 136 31.36 31.90 -24.17
CA CYS A 136 31.91 32.53 -22.95
C CYS A 136 31.18 33.70 -22.26
N CYS A 137 30.89 33.55 -20.95
CA CYS A 137 31.55 34.33 -19.89
C CYS A 137 31.14 33.82 -18.49
N SER A 138 32.13 33.74 -17.62
CA SER A 138 32.03 33.53 -16.16
C SER A 138 31.70 34.84 -15.43
N ILE A 139 31.72 34.78 -14.08
CA ILE A 139 31.80 35.88 -13.08
C ILE A 139 30.40 36.26 -12.54
N SER A 140 30.09 36.30 -11.24
CA SER A 140 30.90 36.39 -9.99
C SER A 140 30.40 35.44 -8.91
#